data_AF-A0A941PLK7-F1
#
_entry.id   AF-A0A941PLK7-F1
#
_cell.length_a   1.000
_cell.length_b   1.000
_cell.length_c   1.000
_cell.angle_alpha   90.00
_cell.angle_beta   90.00
_cell.angle_gamma   90.00
#
_symmetry.space_group_name_H-M   'P 1'
#
loop_
_entity.id
_entity.type
_entity.pdbx_description
1 polymer ?
#
loop_
_entity_poly.entity_id
_entity_poly.type
_entity_poly.pdbx_seq_one_letter_code
_entity_poly.pdbx_strand_id
1 'polypeptide(L)' 'MADVQHMRANLAQKRSLRAEADARMRELSMDAMKVERDEFGAEQINEKLAAVRDEIEALDVEIAKLEGQIASGANG' A
#
# COMPACT_ATOMS: atom_id res chain seq x y z
N MET A 1 16.80 -23.17 0.17
CA MET A 1 16.57 -22.21 1.28
C MET A 1 16.86 -20.74 0.92
N ALA A 2 17.74 -20.40 -0.02
CA ALA A 2 17.98 -19.01 -0.44
C ALA A 2 16.72 -18.28 -0.96
N ASP A 3 15.81 -19.02 -1.59
CA ASP A 3 14.58 -18.51 -2.19
C ASP A 3 13.59 -17.97 -1.14
N VAL A 4 13.44 -18.68 0.00
CA VAL A 4 12.54 -18.25 1.10
C VAL A 4 13.06 -16.99 1.79
N GLN A 5 14.37 -16.84 1.95
CA GLN A 5 14.95 -15.63 2.52
C GLN A 5 14.75 -14.42 1.60
N HIS A 6 14.89 -14.61 0.28
CA HIS A 6 14.60 -13.57 -0.70
C HIS A 6 13.12 -13.17 -0.69
N MET A 7 12.21 -14.15 -0.66
CA MET A 7 10.76 -13.89 -0.55
C MET A 7 10.41 -13.13 0.74
N ARG A 8 11.04 -13.45 1.87
CA ARG A 8 10.84 -12.73 3.14
C ARG A 8 11.34 -11.29 3.08
N ALA A 9 12.48 -11.05 2.44
CA ALA A 9 12.98 -9.69 2.23
C ALA A 9 12.03 -8.88 1.34
N ASN A 10 11.52 -9.48 0.26
CA ASN A 10 10.53 -8.85 -0.62
C ASN A 10 9.22 -8.56 0.14
N LEU A 11 8.72 -9.50 0.94
CA LEU A 11 7.54 -9.28 1.79
C LEU A 11 7.73 -8.11 2.77
N ALA A 12 8.90 -8.02 3.40
CA ALA A 12 9.23 -6.91 4.29
C ALA A 12 9.24 -5.56 3.55
N GLN A 13 9.83 -5.52 2.36
CA GLN A 13 9.83 -4.34 1.51
C GLN A 13 8.40 -3.92 1.11
N LYS A 14 7.56 -4.86 0.68
CA LYS A 14 6.17 -4.59 0.30
C LYS A 14 5.34 -4.06 1.47
N ARG A 15 5.53 -4.61 2.67
CA ARG A 15 4.90 -4.09 3.90
C ARG A 15 5.35 -2.66 4.23
N SER A 16 6.63 -2.31 3.99
CA SER A 16 7.11 -0.93 4.13
C SER A 16 6.40 0.00 3.15
N LEU A 17 6.35 -0.36 1.87
CA LEU A 17 5.67 0.43 0.84
C LEU A 17 4.19 0.62 1.16
N ARG A 18 3.52 -0.43 1.66
CA ARG A 18 2.11 -0.35 2.09
C ARG A 18 1.92 0.58 3.27
N ALA A 19 2.84 0.59 4.24
CA ALA A 19 2.81 1.54 5.36
C ALA A 19 3.04 2.98 4.90
N GLU A 20 3.93 3.20 3.93
CA GLU A 20 4.17 4.50 3.31
C GLU A 20 2.97 5.00 2.51
N ALA A 21 2.28 4.12 1.78
CA ALA A 21 1.02 4.44 1.10
C ALA A 21 -0.08 4.84 2.08
N ASP A 22 -0.22 4.12 3.20
CA ASP A 22 -1.12 4.46 4.30
C ASP A 22 -0.83 5.85 4.89
N ALA A 23 0.45 6.19 5.08
CA ALA A 23 0.87 7.49 5.58
C ALA A 23 0.48 8.62 4.61
N ARG A 24 0.76 8.43 3.30
CA ARG A 24 0.34 9.35 2.23
C ARG A 24 -1.17 9.52 2.19
N MET A 25 -1.92 8.45 2.37
CA MET A 25 -3.38 8.49 2.36
C MET A 25 -3.94 9.33 3.52
N ARG A 26 -3.34 9.21 4.72
CA ARG A 26 -3.71 10.02 5.88
C ARG A 26 -3.41 11.50 5.67
N GLU A 27 -2.24 11.81 5.12
CA GLU A 27 -1.84 13.19 4.80
C GLU A 27 -2.80 13.82 3.79
N LEU A 28 -3.07 13.13 2.67
CA LEU A 28 -4.04 13.58 1.67
C LEU A 28 -5.44 13.76 2.25
N SER A 29 -5.87 12.89 3.16
CA SER A 29 -7.17 13.02 3.83
C SER A 29 -7.23 14.25 4.73
N MET A 30 -6.14 14.57 5.42
CA MET A 30 -6.04 15.79 6.21
C MET A 30 -6.03 17.04 5.34
N ASP A 31 -5.37 17.01 4.18
CA ASP A 31 -5.36 18.12 3.25
C ASP A 31 -6.73 18.31 2.57
N ALA A 32 -7.44 17.22 2.27
CA ALA A 32 -8.83 17.29 1.78
C ALA A 32 -9.72 18.09 2.72
N MET A 33 -9.62 17.84 4.03
CA MET A 33 -10.39 18.56 5.05
C MET A 33 -10.05 20.05 5.13
N LYS A 34 -8.82 20.46 4.75
CA LYS A 34 -8.43 21.88 4.74
C LYS A 34 -8.90 22.60 3.48
N VAL A 35 -9.01 21.88 2.37
CA VAL A 35 -9.32 22.41 1.04
C VAL A 35 -10.81 22.36 0.72
N GLU A 36 -11.65 21.90 1.64
CA GLU A 36 -13.13 21.76 1.51
C GLU A 36 -13.88 23.06 1.12
N ARG A 37 -13.19 24.20 0.99
CA ARG A 37 -13.72 25.48 0.50
C ARG A 37 -13.38 25.81 -0.96
N ASP A 38 -12.58 24.97 -1.64
CA ASP A 38 -12.19 25.09 -3.05
C ASP A 38 -12.53 23.80 -3.80
N GLU A 39 -13.56 23.85 -4.64
CA GLU A 39 -14.11 22.72 -5.40
C GLU A 39 -13.05 22.08 -6.31
N PHE A 40 -12.20 22.88 -6.95
CA PHE A 40 -11.14 22.39 -7.84
C PHE A 40 -9.99 21.73 -7.06
N GLY A 41 -9.69 22.24 -5.87
CA GLY A 41 -8.72 21.63 -4.97
C GLY A 41 -9.22 20.31 -4.39
N ALA A 42 -10.53 20.21 -4.10
CA ALA A 42 -11.15 18.99 -3.58
C ALA A 42 -11.16 17.86 -4.61
N GLU A 43 -11.49 18.13 -5.89
CA GLU A 43 -11.46 17.14 -6.96
C GLU A 43 -10.06 16.51 -7.15
N GLN A 44 -9.02 17.34 -7.24
CA GLN A 44 -7.64 16.84 -7.39
C GLN A 44 -7.17 16.00 -6.20
N ILE A 45 -7.58 16.34 -4.98
CA ILE A 45 -7.22 15.57 -3.79
C ILE A 45 -7.97 14.23 -3.79
N ASN A 46 -9.23 14.22 -4.22
CA ASN A 46 -10.03 12.99 -4.35
C ASN A 46 -9.43 12.02 -5.38
N GLU A 47 -8.95 12.51 -6.52
CA GLU A 47 -8.25 11.69 -7.52
C GLU A 47 -6.97 11.08 -6.94
N LYS A 48 -6.18 11.87 -6.21
CA LYS A 48 -4.96 11.37 -5.53
C LYS A 48 -5.30 10.33 -4.46
N LEU A 49 -6.38 10.53 -3.69
CA LEU A 49 -6.85 9.55 -2.72
C LEU A 49 -7.28 8.24 -3.38
N ALA A 50 -7.97 8.30 -4.52
CA ALA A 50 -8.34 7.12 -5.29
C ALA A 50 -7.10 6.36 -5.77
N ALA A 51 -6.11 7.06 -6.34
CA ALA A 51 -4.87 6.44 -6.79
C ALA A 51 -4.09 5.76 -5.65
N VAL A 52 -4.03 6.38 -4.47
CA VAL A 52 -3.35 5.77 -3.30
C VAL A 52 -4.13 4.57 -2.76
N ARG A 53 -5.48 4.57 -2.84
CA ARG A 53 -6.30 3.40 -2.49
C ARG A 53 -5.99 2.22 -3.41
N ASP A 54 -5.95 2.46 -4.72
CA ASP A 54 -5.63 1.42 -5.71
C ASP A 54 -4.22 0.85 -5.48
N GLU A 55 -3.24 1.70 -5.12
CA GLU A 55 -1.89 1.30 -4.76
C GLU A 55 -1.88 0.37 -3.52
N ILE A 56 -2.64 0.72 -2.48
CA ILE A 56 -2.76 -0.10 -1.25
C ILE A 56 -3.39 -1.46 -1.58
N GLU A 57 -4.48 -1.49 -2.35
CA GLU A 57 -5.14 -2.75 -2.72
C GLU A 57 -4.21 -3.68 -3.51
N ALA A 58 -3.44 -3.13 -4.46
CA ALA A 58 -2.46 -3.90 -5.21
C ALA A 58 -1.36 -4.47 -4.29
N LEU A 59 -0.85 -3.67 -3.36
CA LEU A 59 0.17 -4.11 -2.40
C LEU A 59 -0.37 -5.19 -1.45
N ASP A 60 -1.60 -5.06 -0.96
CA ASP A 60 -2.23 -6.04 -0.08
C ASP A 60 -2.40 -7.41 -0.79
N VAL A 61 -2.78 -7.42 -2.07
CA VAL A 61 -2.85 -8.64 -2.88
C VAL A 61 -1.46 -9.28 -3.05
N GLU A 62 -0.43 -8.50 -3.35
CA GLU A 62 0.94 -8.99 -3.49
C GLU A 62 1.50 -9.55 -2.17
N ILE A 63 1.23 -8.88 -1.06
CA ILE A 63 1.60 -9.32 0.30
C ILE A 63 0.95 -10.66 0.62
N ALA A 64 -0.37 -10.79 0.42
CA ALA A 64 -1.10 -12.03 0.70
C ALA A 64 -0.57 -13.21 -0.14
N LYS A 65 -0.24 -12.94 -1.42
CA LYS A 65 0.36 -13.95 -2.31
C LYS A 65 1.74 -14.40 -1.81
N LEU A 66 2.62 -13.46 -1.45
CA LEU A 66 3.96 -13.76 -0.94
C LEU A 66 3.91 -14.53 0.38
N GLU A 67 2.98 -14.16 1.29
CA GLU A 67 2.75 -14.87 2.54
C GLU A 67 2.33 -16.34 2.30
N GLY A 68 1.41 -16.57 1.36
CA GLY A 68 1.01 -17.91 0.96
C GLY A 68 2.15 -18.74 0.35
N GLN A 69 2.98 -18.13 -0.49
CA GLN A 69 4.16 -18.78 -1.08
C GLN A 69 5.21 -19.14 -0.01
N ILE A 70 5.47 -18.25 0.94
CA ILE A 70 6.40 -18.51 2.05
C ILE A 70 5.86 -19.62 2.95
N ALA A 71 4.56 -19.62 3.27
CA ALA A 71 3.95 -20.63 4.12
C ALA A 71 3.98 -22.03 3.47
N SER A 72 3.71 -22.13 2.18
CA SER A 72 3.76 -23.40 1.44
C SER A 72 5.20 -23.91 1.27
N GLY A 73 6.16 -23.03 0.97
CA GLY A 73 7.58 -23.39 0.86
C GLY A 73 8.29 -23.69 2.18
N ALA A 74 7.70 -23.33 3.33
CA ALA A 74 8.23 -23.65 4.65
C ALA A 74 7.77 -25.02 5.19
N ASN A 75 6.72 -25.60 4.60
CA ASN A 75 6.14 -26.90 4.98
C ASN A 75 6.57 -28.06 4.05
N GLY A 76 7.46 -27.80 3.09
CA GLY A 76 7.97 -28.77 2.11
C GLY A 76 9.44 -29.13 2.31
#